data_AF-A0A7Z0K8X0-F1
#
_entry.id   AF-A0A7Z0K8X0-F1
#
_cell.length_a   1.000
_cell.length_b   1.000
_cell.length_c   1.000
_cell.angle_alpha   90.00
_cell.angle_beta   90.00
_cell.angle_gamma   90.00
#
_symmetry.space_group_name_H-M   'P 1'
#
loop_
_entity.id
_entity.type
_entity.pdbx_description
1 polymer ?
#
loop_
_entity_poly.entity_id
_entity_poly.type
_entity_poly.pdbx_seq_one_letter_code
_entity_poly.pdbx_strand_id
1 'polypeptide(L)'
;MSDPFRIVALLFPHVTQLDFTGPAQVFSKMPGAELHVAWHREEPVPTDAGFSILPTTTLEAAPQADVLFVPGGRGAFELLEDEVMLDFLRRQAAEARWITGVCTGSFLLGAAGLLRGRRATSHWGSLHLLERLGATPVAERVVRDDHVITAAGVSAGIDFALRLTAEIYGDDVAKRLQLQLEYDPEPPFDAGAPSRPDADDELANAQIASMTELRGDVVDRAAARLDAG
;
A
#
# COMPACT_ATOMS: atom_id res chain seq x y z
N MET A 1 0.50 9.58 30.29
CA MET A 1 -0.08 9.57 28.93
C MET A 1 0.28 8.23 28.33
N SER A 2 -0.66 7.52 27.71
CA SER A 2 -0.32 6.31 26.94
C SER A 2 0.63 6.69 25.80
N ASP A 3 1.53 5.79 25.42
CA ASP A 3 2.40 6.01 24.26
C ASP A 3 1.54 6.22 22.99
N PRO A 4 1.95 7.12 22.08
CA PRO A 4 1.22 7.40 20.85
C PRO A 4 1.21 6.17 19.93
N PHE A 5 0.11 5.96 19.20
CA PHE A 5 -0.03 4.89 18.22
C PHE A 5 0.49 5.37 16.86
N ARG A 6 1.65 4.88 16.43
CA ARG A 6 2.39 5.46 15.31
C ARG A 6 2.08 4.76 14.00
N ILE A 7 1.61 5.51 13.02
CA ILE A 7 1.53 5.07 11.63
C ILE A 7 2.70 5.69 10.88
N VAL A 8 3.55 4.86 10.28
CA VAL A 8 4.64 5.31 9.41
C VAL A 8 4.28 4.96 7.98
N ALA A 9 3.93 5.98 7.22
CA ALA A 9 3.52 5.92 5.84
C ALA A 9 4.68 6.30 4.93
N LEU A 10 4.95 5.49 3.91
CA LEU A 10 5.90 5.86 2.86
C LEU A 10 5.32 6.92 1.92
N LEU A 11 6.19 7.80 1.44
CA LEU A 11 5.92 8.75 0.37
C LEU A 11 7.10 8.72 -0.60
N PHE A 12 6.83 8.79 -1.91
CA PHE A 12 7.86 8.74 -2.95
C PHE A 12 7.39 9.39 -4.26
N PRO A 13 8.30 9.81 -5.16
CA PRO A 13 7.95 10.37 -6.45
C PRO A 13 7.04 9.43 -7.23
N HIS A 14 6.03 9.97 -7.92
CA HIS A 14 5.08 9.17 -8.69
C HIS A 14 4.28 8.15 -7.86
N VAL A 15 4.12 8.42 -6.55
CA VAL A 15 3.09 7.79 -5.73
C VAL A 15 1.72 8.11 -6.34
N THR A 16 0.83 7.11 -6.36
CA THR A 16 -0.58 7.37 -6.61
C THR A 16 -1.15 8.02 -5.37
N GLN A 17 -1.38 9.33 -5.45
CA GLN A 17 -1.66 10.13 -4.25
C GLN A 17 -2.86 9.59 -3.46
N LEU A 18 -3.87 9.02 -4.12
CA LEU A 18 -5.07 8.49 -3.46
C LEU A 18 -4.81 7.17 -2.72
N ASP A 19 -3.84 6.37 -3.18
CA ASP A 19 -3.38 5.20 -2.45
C ASP A 19 -2.87 5.62 -1.08
N PHE A 20 -2.23 6.81 -0.98
CA PHE A 20 -1.71 7.38 0.25
C PHE A 20 -2.78 8.17 1.04
N THR A 21 -3.40 9.19 0.42
CA THR A 21 -4.25 10.17 1.10
C THR A 21 -5.56 9.56 1.60
N GLY A 22 -6.11 8.55 0.91
CA GLY A 22 -7.31 7.82 1.35
C GLY A 22 -7.13 7.17 2.72
N PRO A 23 -6.20 6.21 2.88
CA PRO A 23 -5.85 5.64 4.18
C PRO A 23 -5.38 6.68 5.20
N ALA A 24 -4.55 7.65 4.80
CA ALA A 24 -4.04 8.68 5.69
C ALA A 24 -5.17 9.49 6.35
N GLN A 25 -6.25 9.77 5.62
CA GLN A 25 -7.42 10.45 6.18
C GLN A 25 -8.08 9.62 7.30
N VAL A 26 -8.23 8.31 7.11
CA VAL A 26 -8.78 7.40 8.14
C VAL A 26 -7.83 7.30 9.33
N PHE A 27 -6.54 7.08 9.07
CA PHE A 27 -5.50 6.97 10.11
C PHE A 27 -5.40 8.23 10.97
N SER A 28 -5.52 9.42 10.38
CA SER A 28 -5.50 10.70 11.11
C SER A 28 -6.62 10.85 12.15
N LYS A 29 -7.66 10.00 12.07
CA LYS A 29 -8.82 10.00 12.98
C LYS A 29 -8.82 8.83 13.95
N MET A 30 -7.88 7.90 13.84
CA MET A 30 -7.75 6.78 14.78
C MET A 30 -7.38 7.31 16.19
N PRO A 31 -7.91 6.70 17.27
CA PRO A 31 -7.60 7.13 18.63
C PRO A 31 -6.09 7.11 18.92
N GLY A 32 -5.53 8.25 19.35
CA GLY A 32 -4.12 8.36 19.73
C GLY A 32 -3.12 8.22 18.58
N ALA A 33 -3.59 8.30 17.33
CA ALA A 33 -2.75 8.10 16.15
C ALA A 33 -1.82 9.30 15.87
N GLU A 34 -0.56 9.00 15.59
CA GLU A 34 0.42 9.92 15.03
C GLU A 34 0.85 9.41 13.65
N LEU A 35 0.55 10.20 12.61
CA LEU A 35 0.92 9.86 11.23
C LEU A 35 2.26 10.51 10.86
N HIS A 36 3.25 9.67 10.55
CA HIS A 36 4.54 10.08 10.03
C HIS A 36 4.64 9.73 8.55
N VAL A 37 4.97 10.70 7.72
CA VAL A 37 5.15 10.56 6.28
C VAL A 37 6.65 10.54 5.99
N ALA A 38 7.18 9.35 5.71
CA ALA A 38 8.61 9.10 5.60
C ALA A 38 9.07 9.04 4.14
N TRP A 39 10.13 9.77 3.83
CA TRP A 39 10.82 9.75 2.53
C TRP A 39 12.34 9.95 2.71
N HIS A 40 13.17 9.88 1.66
CA HIS A 40 14.61 10.12 1.79
C HIS A 40 14.97 11.54 2.23
N ARG A 41 14.13 12.53 1.91
CA ARG A 41 14.40 13.96 2.13
C ARG A 41 13.11 14.69 2.51
N GLU A 42 13.22 15.84 3.16
CA GLU A 42 12.09 16.68 3.59
C GLU A 42 11.71 17.75 2.55
N GLU A 43 11.92 17.45 1.27
CA GLU A 43 11.50 18.29 0.15
C GLU A 43 10.15 17.83 -0.40
N PRO A 44 9.34 18.72 -1.01
CA PRO A 44 8.08 18.33 -1.63
C PRO A 44 8.26 17.20 -2.66
N VAL A 45 7.50 16.12 -2.49
CA VAL A 45 7.58 14.93 -3.33
C VAL A 45 6.47 14.96 -4.38
N PRO A 46 6.79 14.97 -5.70
CA PRO A 46 5.78 15.05 -6.75
C PRO A 46 5.00 13.74 -6.88
N THR A 47 3.67 13.83 -6.85
CA THR A 47 2.75 12.70 -7.07
C THR A 47 2.53 12.44 -8.55
N ASP A 48 1.86 11.34 -8.90
CA ASP A 48 1.40 11.09 -10.27
C ASP A 48 0.22 11.99 -10.73
N ALA A 49 -0.34 12.79 -9.81
CA ALA A 49 -1.49 13.65 -10.04
C ALA A 49 -1.13 15.14 -10.24
N GLY A 50 0.15 15.47 -10.39
CA GLY A 50 0.62 16.82 -10.75
C GLY A 50 0.72 17.82 -9.59
N PHE A 51 0.55 17.38 -8.34
CA PHE A 51 0.87 18.15 -7.13
C PHE A 51 1.89 17.41 -6.26
N SER A 52 2.49 18.12 -5.31
CA SER A 52 3.48 17.54 -4.39
C SER A 52 2.93 17.42 -2.96
N ILE A 53 3.41 16.39 -2.24
CA ILE A 53 3.15 16.19 -0.81
C ILE A 53 4.47 16.43 -0.05
N LEU A 54 4.41 17.13 1.08
CA LEU A 54 5.58 17.35 1.92
C LEU A 54 5.72 16.18 2.93
N PRO A 55 6.85 15.45 2.95
CA PRO A 55 7.15 14.48 3.99
C PRO A 55 7.24 15.15 5.36
N THR A 56 6.93 14.42 6.43
CA THR A 56 7.03 14.93 7.81
C THR A 56 8.26 14.39 8.54
N THR A 57 8.98 13.44 7.94
CA THR A 57 10.20 12.84 8.49
C THR A 57 11.00 12.18 7.38
N THR A 58 12.25 11.80 7.67
CA THR A 58 13.08 11.00 6.77
C THR A 58 13.00 9.50 7.09
N LEU A 59 13.44 8.62 6.18
CA LEU A 59 13.57 7.18 6.45
C LEU A 59 14.52 6.88 7.62
N GLU A 60 15.51 7.75 7.86
CA GLU A 60 16.46 7.61 8.96
C GLU A 60 15.86 8.08 10.30
N ALA A 61 15.09 9.17 10.28
CA ALA A 61 14.53 9.80 11.48
C ALA A 61 13.14 9.29 11.86
N ALA A 62 12.47 8.52 11.00
CA ALA A 62 11.14 8.01 11.28
C ALA A 62 11.14 7.13 12.54
N PRO A 63 10.14 7.28 13.43
CA PRO A 63 10.04 6.44 14.62
C PRO A 63 9.69 5.00 14.23
N GLN A 64 9.80 4.08 15.18
CA GLN A 64 9.27 2.72 15.02
C GLN A 64 7.75 2.77 14.83
N ALA A 65 7.24 2.07 13.81
CA ALA A 65 5.84 2.02 13.45
C ALA A 65 5.08 1.01 14.30
N ASP A 66 3.86 1.36 14.72
CA ASP A 66 2.83 0.36 15.03
C ASP A 66 2.19 -0.16 13.73
N VAL A 67 1.97 0.73 12.76
CA VAL A 67 1.48 0.40 11.42
C VAL A 67 2.47 0.92 10.39
N LEU A 68 3.16 -0.01 9.71
CA LEU A 68 3.93 0.30 8.51
C LEU A 68 2.97 0.32 7.31
N PHE A 69 2.95 1.44 6.58
CA PHE A 69 2.02 1.65 5.49
C PHE A 69 2.72 2.04 4.17
N VAL A 70 2.49 1.26 3.13
CA VAL A 70 3.12 1.41 1.81
C VAL A 70 2.06 1.67 0.73
N PRO A 71 1.95 2.90 0.20
CA PRO A 71 1.07 3.19 -0.93
C PRO A 71 1.64 2.63 -2.24
N GLY A 72 0.84 2.64 -3.30
CA GLY A 72 1.26 2.26 -4.65
C GLY A 72 1.57 3.45 -5.55
N GLY A 73 1.43 3.22 -6.85
CA GLY A 73 1.85 4.12 -7.92
C GLY A 73 3.07 3.61 -8.68
N ARG A 74 3.44 4.35 -9.73
CA ARG A 74 4.58 3.99 -10.59
C ARG A 74 5.89 4.00 -9.79
N GLY A 75 6.03 4.95 -8.86
CA GLY A 75 7.21 5.08 -8.01
C GLY A 75 7.54 3.85 -7.18
N ALA A 76 6.55 3.01 -6.85
CA ALA A 76 6.80 1.75 -6.14
C ALA A 76 7.71 0.81 -6.94
N PHE A 77 7.57 0.79 -8.27
CA PHE A 77 8.43 -0.03 -9.14
C PHE A 77 9.83 0.56 -9.32
N GLU A 78 9.94 1.89 -9.30
CA GLU A 78 11.21 2.60 -9.38
C GLU A 78 12.09 2.37 -8.13
N LEU A 79 11.47 1.95 -7.02
CA LEU A 79 12.09 1.72 -5.73
C LEU A 79 12.38 0.24 -5.41
N LEU A 80 12.05 -0.71 -6.29
CA LEU A 80 12.30 -2.13 -6.02
C LEU A 80 13.79 -2.49 -5.94
N GLU A 81 14.67 -1.59 -6.38
CA GLU A 81 16.12 -1.77 -6.36
C GLU A 81 16.82 -0.76 -5.43
N ASP A 82 16.05 0.04 -4.66
CA ASP A 82 16.56 1.01 -3.68
C ASP A 82 16.79 0.33 -2.32
N GLU A 83 18.03 -0.08 -2.05
CA GLU A 83 18.36 -0.80 -0.81
C GLU A 83 18.12 0.02 0.46
N VAL A 84 18.21 1.37 0.41
CA VAL A 84 17.93 2.19 1.59
C VAL A 84 16.45 2.12 1.94
N MET A 85 15.58 2.15 0.94
CA MET A 85 14.14 1.95 1.11
C MET A 85 13.81 0.52 1.58
N LEU A 86 14.39 -0.50 0.94
CA LEU A 86 14.13 -1.90 1.30
C LEU A 86 14.61 -2.24 2.71
N ASP A 87 15.78 -1.74 3.12
CA ASP A 87 16.29 -1.90 4.49
C ASP A 87 15.44 -1.14 5.51
N PHE A 88 14.94 0.04 5.16
CA PHE A 88 13.97 0.75 5.99
C PHE A 88 12.71 -0.10 6.23
N LEU A 89 12.13 -0.67 5.16
CA LEU A 89 10.96 -1.54 5.26
C LEU A 89 11.23 -2.75 6.15
N ARG A 90 12.37 -3.43 5.97
CA ARG A 90 12.77 -4.59 6.80
C ARG A 90 12.91 -4.20 8.28
N ARG A 91 13.53 -3.07 8.59
CA ARG A 91 13.71 -2.59 9.97
C ARG A 91 12.39 -2.24 10.65
N GLN A 92 11.50 -1.51 9.96
CA GLN A 92 10.17 -1.17 10.49
C GLN A 92 9.32 -2.43 10.69
N ALA A 93 9.31 -3.32 9.69
CA ALA A 93 8.55 -4.56 9.73
C ALA A 93 8.95 -5.52 10.86
N ALA A 94 10.19 -5.42 11.37
CA ALA A 94 10.67 -6.30 12.45
C ALA A 94 9.91 -6.12 13.78
N GLU A 95 9.36 -4.93 14.05
CA GLU A 95 8.61 -4.68 15.28
C GLU A 95 7.22 -4.06 15.04
N ALA A 96 6.87 -3.75 13.78
CA ALA A 96 5.55 -3.26 13.44
C ALA A 96 4.46 -4.27 13.81
N ARG A 97 3.40 -3.78 14.44
CA ARG A 97 2.22 -4.58 14.77
C ARG A 97 1.41 -4.94 13.52
N TRP A 98 1.49 -4.10 12.49
CA TRP A 98 0.85 -4.32 11.20
C TRP A 98 1.74 -3.87 10.06
N ILE A 99 1.86 -4.71 9.04
CA ILE A 99 2.56 -4.39 7.78
C ILE A 99 1.51 -4.28 6.69
N THR A 100 1.43 -3.13 6.04
CA THR A 100 0.30 -2.83 5.17
C THR A 100 0.70 -2.23 3.84
N GLY A 101 -0.01 -2.61 2.79
CA GLY A 101 0.24 -2.15 1.43
C GLY A 101 -1.04 -1.92 0.65
N VAL A 102 -1.12 -0.85 -0.13
CA VAL A 102 -2.25 -0.57 -1.02
C VAL A 102 -1.78 -0.63 -2.46
N CYS A 103 -2.61 -1.18 -3.35
CA CYS A 103 -2.37 -1.18 -4.79
C CYS A 103 -0.99 -1.81 -5.07
N THR A 104 -0.12 -1.12 -5.81
CA THR A 104 1.22 -1.61 -6.16
C THR A 104 2.25 -1.45 -5.03
N GLY A 105 1.88 -0.90 -3.87
CA GLY A 105 2.74 -0.87 -2.69
C GLY A 105 3.11 -2.26 -2.16
N SER A 106 2.28 -3.27 -2.45
CA SER A 106 2.59 -4.67 -2.20
C SER A 106 3.87 -5.15 -2.91
N PHE A 107 4.28 -4.54 -4.03
CA PHE A 107 5.53 -4.90 -4.72
C PHE A 107 6.76 -4.48 -3.93
N LEU A 108 6.72 -3.34 -3.25
CA LEU A 108 7.81 -2.93 -2.35
C LEU A 108 7.90 -3.85 -1.13
N LEU A 109 6.76 -4.22 -0.55
CA LEU A 109 6.72 -5.23 0.51
C LEU A 109 7.29 -6.58 0.03
N GLY A 110 6.93 -6.98 -1.20
CA GLY A 110 7.46 -8.18 -1.84
C GLY A 110 8.97 -8.12 -2.04
N ALA A 111 9.49 -7.04 -2.62
CA ALA A 111 10.92 -6.81 -2.84
C ALA A 111 11.73 -6.66 -1.53
N ALA A 112 11.09 -6.26 -0.44
CA ALA A 112 11.69 -6.29 0.90
C ALA A 112 11.71 -7.70 1.52
N GLY A 113 11.06 -8.69 0.88
CA GLY A 113 10.95 -10.08 1.32
C GLY A 113 9.80 -10.35 2.27
N LEU A 114 8.94 -9.35 2.52
CA LEU A 114 7.90 -9.39 3.57
C LEU A 114 6.67 -10.21 3.17
N LEU A 115 6.52 -10.54 1.89
CA LEU A 115 5.37 -11.29 1.34
C LEU A 115 5.69 -12.75 0.95
N ARG A 116 6.93 -13.22 1.17
CA ARG A 116 7.31 -14.61 0.86
C ARG A 116 6.43 -15.61 1.61
N GLY A 117 5.79 -16.51 0.86
CA GLY A 117 4.89 -17.54 1.39
C GLY A 117 3.54 -17.01 1.90
N ARG A 118 3.20 -15.73 1.67
CA ARG A 118 1.97 -15.11 2.16
C ARG A 118 0.96 -14.89 1.05
N ARG A 119 -0.32 -14.90 1.40
CA ARG A 119 -1.40 -14.42 0.54
C ARG A 119 -1.36 -12.90 0.47
N ALA A 120 -1.42 -12.35 -0.73
CA ALA A 120 -1.45 -10.89 -0.93
C ALA A 120 -2.26 -10.49 -2.17
N THR A 121 -2.86 -9.31 -2.13
CA THR A 121 -3.50 -8.65 -3.27
C THR A 121 -2.68 -7.42 -3.72
N SER A 122 -3.06 -6.85 -4.85
CA SER A 122 -2.46 -5.66 -5.44
C SER A 122 -3.44 -5.02 -6.44
N HIS A 123 -2.99 -4.04 -7.22
CA HIS A 123 -3.72 -3.59 -8.39
C HIS A 123 -3.90 -4.74 -9.39
N TRP A 124 -5.13 -4.94 -9.88
CA TRP A 124 -5.48 -6.05 -10.78
C TRP A 124 -4.56 -6.14 -12.00
N GLY A 125 -4.18 -4.98 -12.57
CA GLY A 125 -3.28 -4.90 -13.73
C GLY A 125 -1.87 -5.43 -13.49
N SER A 126 -1.46 -5.70 -12.25
CA SER A 126 -0.16 -6.29 -11.95
C SER A 126 -0.21 -7.44 -10.95
N LEU A 127 -1.38 -7.82 -10.45
CA LEU A 127 -1.56 -8.82 -9.40
C LEU A 127 -0.76 -10.12 -9.66
N HIS A 128 -0.77 -10.63 -10.89
CA HIS A 128 -0.07 -11.86 -11.27
C HIS A 128 1.46 -11.79 -11.08
N LEU A 129 2.07 -10.60 -11.13
CA LEU A 129 3.51 -10.44 -10.95
C LEU A 129 3.96 -10.62 -9.49
N LEU A 130 3.04 -10.58 -8.51
CA LEU A 130 3.39 -10.81 -7.11
C LEU A 130 3.93 -12.23 -6.86
N GLU A 131 3.54 -13.20 -7.68
CA GLU A 131 4.04 -14.58 -7.57
C GLU A 131 5.57 -14.64 -7.71
N ARG A 132 6.13 -13.77 -8.55
CA ARG A 132 7.58 -13.68 -8.77
C ARG A 132 8.35 -13.22 -7.52
N LEU A 133 7.68 -12.53 -6.60
CA LEU A 133 8.24 -12.09 -5.32
C LEU A 133 7.91 -13.07 -4.16
N GLY A 134 7.43 -14.28 -4.50
CA GLY A 134 7.16 -15.35 -3.55
C GLY A 134 5.83 -15.22 -2.80
N ALA A 135 4.97 -14.27 -3.15
CA ALA A 135 3.62 -14.17 -2.61
C ALA A 135 2.65 -15.10 -3.36
N THR A 136 1.54 -15.47 -2.74
CA THR A 136 0.39 -16.09 -3.42
C THR A 136 -0.60 -14.97 -3.80
N PRO A 137 -0.78 -14.65 -5.09
CA PRO A 137 -1.70 -13.60 -5.50
C PRO A 137 -3.17 -13.98 -5.23
N VAL A 138 -3.93 -13.06 -4.65
CA VAL A 138 -5.35 -13.25 -4.32
C VAL A 138 -6.16 -12.07 -4.85
N ALA A 139 -7.15 -12.34 -5.70
CA ALA A 139 -8.01 -11.34 -6.31
C ALA A 139 -9.17 -10.90 -5.39
N GLU A 140 -8.83 -10.37 -4.21
CA GLU A 140 -9.78 -9.81 -3.24
C GLU A 140 -9.46 -8.32 -3.00
N ARG A 141 -10.46 -7.54 -2.58
CA ARG A 141 -10.31 -6.10 -2.35
C ARG A 141 -9.34 -5.79 -1.20
N VAL A 142 -9.38 -6.60 -0.15
CA VAL A 142 -8.46 -6.54 1.00
C VAL A 142 -8.14 -7.97 1.41
N VAL A 143 -6.87 -8.30 1.50
CA VAL A 143 -6.35 -9.61 1.91
C VAL A 143 -5.58 -9.44 3.20
N ARG A 144 -5.97 -10.19 4.23
CA ARG A 144 -5.23 -10.31 5.48
C ARG A 144 -4.58 -11.68 5.56
N ASP A 145 -3.29 -11.70 5.87
CA ASP A 145 -2.51 -12.87 6.21
C ASP A 145 -1.74 -12.57 7.51
N ASP A 146 -2.30 -13.00 8.64
CA ASP A 146 -1.84 -12.66 10.00
C ASP A 146 -1.82 -11.13 10.26
N HIS A 147 -0.64 -10.55 10.50
CA HIS A 147 -0.41 -9.12 10.72
C HIS A 147 -0.06 -8.36 9.44
N VAL A 148 -0.08 -9.04 8.28
CA VAL A 148 0.13 -8.42 6.97
C VAL A 148 -1.24 -8.19 6.31
N ILE A 149 -1.52 -6.95 5.90
CA ILE A 149 -2.74 -6.62 5.16
C ILE A 149 -2.37 -5.92 3.86
N THR A 150 -2.82 -6.47 2.73
CA THR A 150 -2.71 -5.83 1.43
C THR A 150 -4.08 -5.48 0.90
N ALA A 151 -4.21 -4.35 0.20
CA ALA A 151 -5.43 -3.91 -0.44
C ALA A 151 -5.22 -3.74 -1.94
N ALA A 152 -6.29 -3.92 -2.70
CA ALA A 152 -6.29 -3.81 -4.15
C ALA A 152 -6.10 -2.35 -4.62
N GLY A 153 -6.52 -2.05 -5.85
CA GLY A 153 -6.28 -0.74 -6.46
C GLY A 153 -6.89 0.44 -5.70
N VAL A 154 -6.07 1.46 -5.51
CA VAL A 154 -6.45 2.86 -5.25
C VAL A 154 -7.42 3.07 -4.09
N SER A 155 -8.72 3.14 -4.36
CA SER A 155 -9.73 3.43 -3.34
C SER A 155 -9.90 2.29 -2.32
N ALA A 156 -9.40 1.09 -2.62
CA ALA A 156 -9.39 -0.03 -1.68
C ALA A 156 -8.63 0.30 -0.37
N GLY A 157 -7.72 1.29 -0.41
CA GLY A 157 -7.04 1.77 0.78
C GLY A 157 -7.97 2.32 1.86
N ILE A 158 -9.07 2.97 1.49
CA ILE A 158 -10.03 3.53 2.48
C ILE A 158 -10.72 2.38 3.24
N ASP A 159 -11.20 1.37 2.52
CA ASP A 159 -11.82 0.17 3.12
C ASP A 159 -10.84 -0.61 3.99
N PHE A 160 -9.59 -0.74 3.54
CA PHE A 160 -8.53 -1.37 4.31
C PHE A 160 -8.29 -0.61 5.63
N ALA A 161 -8.18 0.72 5.59
CA ALA A 161 -7.91 1.50 6.79
C ALA A 161 -9.07 1.42 7.80
N LEU A 162 -10.32 1.37 7.33
CA LEU A 162 -11.48 1.15 8.19
C LEU A 162 -11.49 -0.27 8.79
N ARG A 163 -11.15 -1.30 8.00
CA ARG A 163 -10.99 -2.68 8.50
C ARG A 163 -9.89 -2.76 9.56
N LEU A 164 -8.72 -2.17 9.30
CA LEU A 164 -7.62 -2.13 10.26
C LEU A 164 -8.00 -1.39 11.54
N THR A 165 -8.78 -0.30 11.43
CA THR A 165 -9.34 0.39 12.60
C THR A 165 -10.20 -0.55 13.44
N ALA A 166 -11.04 -1.37 12.81
CA ALA A 166 -11.87 -2.35 13.52
C ALA A 166 -11.02 -3.43 14.20
N GLU A 167 -9.96 -3.90 13.56
CA GLU A 167 -9.02 -4.88 14.15
C GLU A 167 -8.31 -4.34 15.40
N ILE A 168 -7.95 -3.05 15.41
CA ILE A 168 -7.18 -2.45 16.51
C ILE A 168 -8.09 -1.95 17.64
N TYR A 169 -9.22 -1.32 17.30
CA TYR A 169 -10.06 -0.57 18.23
C TYR A 169 -11.50 -1.07 18.34
N GLY A 170 -11.88 -2.08 17.56
CA GLY A 170 -13.23 -2.65 17.52
C GLY A 170 -14.17 -1.95 16.54
N ASP A 171 -15.22 -2.67 16.15
CA ASP A 171 -16.22 -2.27 15.15
C ASP A 171 -16.86 -0.91 15.42
N ASP A 172 -17.15 -0.59 16.68
CA ASP A 172 -17.84 0.66 17.04
C ASP A 172 -16.99 1.90 16.73
N VAL A 173 -15.67 1.79 16.88
CA VAL A 173 -14.75 2.87 16.51
C VAL A 173 -14.69 3.02 15.00
N ALA A 174 -14.57 1.91 14.27
CA ALA A 174 -14.53 1.93 12.80
C ALA A 174 -15.83 2.49 12.18
N LYS A 175 -17.00 2.05 12.66
CA LYS A 175 -18.32 2.56 12.20
C LYS A 175 -18.47 4.05 12.46
N ARG A 176 -18.01 4.53 13.62
CA ARG A 176 -18.02 5.97 13.93
C ARG A 176 -17.11 6.75 12.98
N LEU A 177 -15.91 6.25 12.69
CA LEU A 177 -15.02 6.92 11.73
C LEU A 177 -15.62 6.93 10.32
N GLN A 178 -16.21 5.81 9.89
CA GLN A 178 -16.92 5.73 8.61
C GLN A 178 -18.01 6.81 8.51
N LEU A 179 -18.84 6.95 9.56
CA LEU A 179 -19.89 7.97 9.61
C LEU A 179 -19.34 9.39 9.64
N GLN A 180 -18.27 9.65 10.41
CA GLN A 180 -17.65 10.98 10.48
C GLN A 180 -17.04 11.43 9.16
N LEU A 181 -16.57 10.49 8.34
CA LEU A 181 -16.05 10.75 7.01
C LEU A 181 -17.14 10.76 5.93
N GLU A 182 -18.39 10.42 6.29
CA GLU A 182 -19.48 10.20 5.35
C GLU A 182 -19.06 9.24 4.22
N TYR A 183 -18.32 8.18 4.59
CA TYR A 183 -17.86 7.18 3.63
C TYR A 183 -19.00 6.22 3.26
N ASP A 184 -19.86 6.71 2.37
CA ASP A 184 -21.00 6.02 1.77
C ASP A 184 -20.89 6.13 0.23
N PRO A 185 -19.99 5.36 -0.40
CA PRO A 185 -19.69 5.53 -1.82
C PRO A 185 -20.87 5.06 -2.70
N GLU A 186 -21.29 5.92 -3.63
CA GLU A 186 -22.25 5.60 -4.69
C GLU A 186 -21.60 5.73 -6.08
N PRO A 187 -20.78 4.75 -6.52
CA PRO A 187 -20.17 4.81 -7.85
C PRO A 187 -21.26 4.85 -8.95
N PRO A 188 -21.12 5.73 -9.96
CA PRO A 188 -22.12 5.84 -11.03
C PRO A 188 -22.08 4.68 -12.05
N PHE A 189 -21.09 3.77 -11.96
CA PHE A 189 -20.88 2.65 -12.88
C PHE A 189 -20.35 1.42 -12.12
N ASP A 190 -20.67 0.20 -12.58
CA ASP A 190 -20.12 -1.05 -12.04
C ASP A 190 -18.96 -1.56 -12.90
N ALA A 191 -17.90 -0.74 -13.02
CA ALA A 191 -16.70 -1.02 -13.83
C ALA A 191 -15.40 -1.01 -13.00
N GLY A 192 -15.52 -1.05 -11.66
CA GLY A 192 -14.40 -0.84 -10.73
C GLY A 192 -13.38 -1.99 -10.61
N ALA A 193 -13.64 -3.13 -11.24
CA ALA A 193 -12.71 -4.26 -11.31
C ALA A 193 -12.99 -5.09 -12.58
N PRO A 194 -12.01 -5.86 -13.10
CA PRO A 194 -12.21 -6.68 -14.30
C PRO A 194 -13.36 -7.70 -14.19
N SER A 195 -13.72 -8.12 -12.98
CA SER A 195 -14.82 -9.06 -12.75
C SER A 195 -16.21 -8.39 -12.71
N ARG A 196 -16.31 -7.08 -12.94
CA ARG A 196 -17.57 -6.34 -12.81
C ARG A 196 -18.35 -6.30 -14.13
N PRO A 197 -19.69 -6.20 -14.09
CA PRO A 197 -20.54 -6.29 -15.27
C PRO A 197 -20.27 -5.24 -16.35
N ASP A 198 -19.91 -4.01 -15.96
CA ASP A 198 -19.65 -2.91 -16.91
C ASP A 198 -18.15 -2.79 -17.25
N ALA A 199 -17.32 -3.75 -16.85
CA ALA A 199 -15.90 -3.75 -17.16
C ALA A 199 -15.66 -4.08 -18.65
N ASP A 200 -14.69 -3.39 -19.25
CA ASP A 200 -14.22 -3.68 -20.60
C ASP A 200 -13.08 -4.72 -20.52
N ASP A 201 -13.39 -5.97 -20.90
CA ASP A 201 -12.45 -7.08 -20.88
C ASP A 201 -11.27 -6.87 -21.83
N GLU A 202 -11.47 -6.25 -23.00
CA GLU A 202 -10.39 -6.00 -23.96
C GLU A 202 -9.42 -4.97 -23.39
N LEU A 203 -9.95 -3.89 -22.80
CA LEU A 203 -9.15 -2.90 -22.08
C LEU A 203 -8.40 -3.52 -20.90
N ALA A 204 -9.08 -4.34 -20.09
CA ALA A 204 -8.45 -5.00 -18.94
C ALA A 204 -7.28 -5.90 -19.38
N ASN A 205 -7.48 -6.71 -20.41
CA ASN A 205 -6.45 -7.59 -20.96
C ASN A 205 -5.28 -6.80 -21.56
N ALA A 206 -5.57 -5.75 -22.34
CA ALA A 206 -4.55 -4.87 -22.91
C ALA A 206 -3.73 -4.17 -21.82
N GLN A 207 -4.39 -3.72 -20.75
CA GLN A 207 -3.72 -3.08 -19.63
C GLN A 207 -2.85 -4.07 -18.85
N ILE A 208 -3.33 -5.30 -18.59
CA ILE A 208 -2.50 -6.34 -17.97
C ILE A 208 -1.25 -6.59 -18.82
N ALA A 209 -1.40 -6.81 -20.13
CA ALA A 209 -0.27 -7.06 -21.03
C ALA A 209 0.75 -5.90 -21.02
N SER A 210 0.27 -4.66 -21.13
CA SER A 210 1.13 -3.48 -21.08
C SER A 210 1.86 -3.35 -19.74
N MET A 211 1.18 -3.62 -18.62
CA MET A 211 1.81 -3.57 -17.30
C MET A 211 2.83 -4.70 -17.12
N THR A 212 2.59 -5.89 -17.66
CA THR A 212 3.55 -7.00 -17.66
C THR A 212 4.82 -6.61 -18.41
N GLU A 213 4.71 -6.01 -19.59
CA GLU A 213 5.87 -5.54 -20.37
C GLU A 213 6.65 -4.45 -19.62
N LEU A 214 5.94 -3.46 -19.07
CA LEU A 214 6.58 -2.33 -18.39
C LEU A 214 7.24 -2.71 -17.05
N ARG A 215 6.69 -3.70 -16.33
CA ARG A 215 7.08 -4.00 -14.94
C ARG A 215 7.79 -5.34 -14.77
N GLY A 216 7.64 -6.27 -15.73
CA GLY A 216 8.16 -7.63 -15.63
C GLY A 216 9.66 -7.67 -15.30
N ASP A 217 10.46 -6.99 -16.11
CA ASP A 217 11.93 -7.00 -15.97
C ASP A 217 12.41 -6.48 -14.62
N VAL A 218 11.80 -5.41 -14.08
CA VAL A 218 12.20 -4.86 -12.77
C VAL A 218 11.77 -5.77 -11.63
N VAL A 219 10.59 -6.41 -11.75
CA VAL A 219 10.13 -7.40 -10.77
C VAL A 219 11.03 -8.64 -10.77
N ASP A 220 11.46 -9.11 -11.95
CA ASP A 220 12.37 -10.26 -12.07
C ASP A 220 13.74 -9.99 -11.46
N ARG A 221 14.29 -8.78 -11.65
CA ARG A 221 15.54 -8.38 -11.00
C ARG A 221 15.38 -8.30 -9.48
N ALA A 222 14.27 -7.76 -8.99
CA ALA A 222 14.00 -7.71 -7.55
C ALA A 222 13.87 -9.12 -6.94
N ALA A 223 13.18 -10.03 -7.64
CA ALA A 223 13.07 -11.43 -7.24
C ALA A 223 14.45 -12.12 -7.17
N ALA A 224 15.29 -11.94 -8.18
CA ALA A 224 16.63 -12.54 -8.19
C ALA A 224 17.52 -12.06 -7.02
N ARG A 225 17.37 -10.80 -6.58
CA ARG A 225 18.09 -10.26 -5.42
C ARG A 225 17.61 -10.87 -4.11
N LEU A 226 16.31 -11.09 -3.98
CA LEU A 226 15.74 -11.73 -2.80
C LEU A 226 16.33 -13.12 -2.59
N ASP A 227 16.54 -13.90 -3.66
CA ASP A 227 17.06 -15.27 -3.58
C ASP A 227 18.58 -15.33 -3.37
N ALA A 228 19.28 -14.22 -3.57
CA ALA A 228 20.72 -14.11 -3.38
C ALA A 228 21.15 -13.75 -1.94
N GLY A 229 20.21 -13.30 -1.10
CA GLY A 229 20.42 -12.92 0.30
C GLY A 229 19.80 -13.90 1.28
#